data_AF-A0A0Q5V586-F1
#
_entry.id   AF-A0A0Q5V586-F1
#
_cell.length_a   1.000
_cell.length_b   1.000
_cell.length_c   1.000
_cell.angle_alpha   90.00
_cell.angle_beta   90.00
_cell.angle_gamma   90.00
#
_symmetry.space_group_name_H-M   'P 1'
#
loop_
_entity.id
_entity.type
_entity.pdbx_description
1 polymer ?
#
loop_
_entity_poly.entity_id
_entity_poly.type
_entity_poly.pdbx_seq_one_letter_code
_entity_poly.pdbx_strand_id
1 'polypeptide(L)'
;MSDTPPVSPGPAPSPLVAVAFCPHPPSLLPTSGGAPAPGTGALRSACEEALHTVLTAGPDVVLVVGDGPAGVRYGAGDSADLAPWGGEGRVAFAGRVRPGGRPLPLGHAVAAGLLDRAGHAGTRLGVAPDDLATALSDLPGPVVVLAMGDGSPAAVARALAAGDPAALAAPAAREAGRGPATGADTWQAVGRVLTDRPVTARLLHGSADVEDGHLVADWLVAPVPDRIPGWVTR
;
A
#
# COMPACT_ATOMS: atom_id res chain seq x y z
N MET A 1 49.35 10.35 17.36
CA MET A 1 47.94 10.77 17.44
C MET A 1 47.38 10.66 16.05
N SER A 2 46.76 9.51 15.72
CA SER A 2 46.12 9.31 14.43
C SER A 2 44.73 9.91 14.51
N ASP A 3 44.54 11.01 13.79
CA ASP A 3 43.24 11.65 13.59
C ASP A 3 42.46 10.79 12.59
N THR A 4 41.44 10.07 13.08
CA THR A 4 40.53 9.33 12.23
C THR A 4 39.41 10.29 11.83
N PRO A 5 39.20 10.58 10.54
CA PRO A 5 38.13 11.49 10.14
C PRO A 5 36.78 10.91 10.57
N PRO A 6 35.82 11.74 11.01
CA PRO A 6 34.50 11.27 11.37
C PRO A 6 33.86 10.61 10.15
N VAL A 7 33.47 9.34 10.30
CA VAL A 7 32.64 8.66 9.30
C VAL A 7 31.35 9.48 9.18
N SER A 8 31.04 9.94 7.97
CA SER A 8 29.73 10.54 7.72
C SER A 8 28.67 9.52 8.10
N PRO A 9 27.66 9.87 8.91
CA PRO A 9 26.56 8.95 9.15
C PRO A 9 25.99 8.57 7.78
N GLY A 10 25.94 7.27 7.50
CA GLY A 10 25.24 6.76 6.32
C GLY A 10 23.79 7.28 6.33
N PRO A 11 23.12 7.31 5.15
CA PRO A 11 21.73 7.74 5.09
C PRO A 11 20.94 6.99 6.17
N ALA A 12 20.15 7.75 6.96
CA ALA A 12 19.30 7.15 7.99
C ALA A 12 18.49 6.00 7.37
N PRO A 13 18.34 4.87 8.06
CA PRO A 13 17.57 3.75 7.53
C PRO A 13 16.21 4.28 7.08
N SER A 14 15.83 3.91 5.86
CA SER A 14 14.59 4.38 5.25
C SER A 14 13.44 4.21 6.25
N PRO A 15 12.58 5.23 6.44
CA PRO A 15 11.44 5.11 7.35
C PRO A 15 10.53 3.95 6.91
N LEU A 16 10.48 3.62 5.61
CA LEU A 16 9.63 2.56 5.10
C LEU A 16 10.11 1.15 5.48
N VAL A 17 9.37 0.47 6.37
CA VAL A 17 9.70 -0.86 6.89
C VAL A 17 8.94 -2.01 6.24
N ALA A 18 7.74 -1.77 5.70
CA ALA A 18 6.96 -2.78 4.99
C ALA A 18 5.90 -2.15 4.08
N VAL A 19 5.41 -2.93 3.12
CA VAL A 19 4.35 -2.54 2.20
C VAL A 19 3.29 -3.64 2.08
N ALA A 20 2.02 -3.27 2.20
CA ALA A 20 0.90 -4.12 1.82
C ALA A 20 0.30 -3.61 0.50
N PHE A 21 0.13 -4.50 -0.47
CA PHE A 21 -0.53 -4.24 -1.74
C PHE A 21 -1.94 -4.80 -1.67
N CYS A 22 -2.92 -3.90 -1.68
CA CYS A 22 -4.32 -4.24 -1.56
C CYS A 22 -5.10 -3.68 -2.75
N PRO A 23 -6.05 -4.44 -3.28
CA PRO A 23 -6.98 -3.96 -4.28
C PRO A 23 -8.09 -3.14 -3.61
N HIS A 24 -8.75 -2.28 -4.38
CA HIS A 24 -9.82 -1.41 -3.89
C HIS A 24 -11.17 -1.61 -4.60
N PRO A 25 -11.65 -2.85 -4.91
CA PRO A 25 -12.98 -3.01 -5.46
C PRO A 25 -14.03 -2.51 -4.43
N PRO A 26 -15.12 -1.87 -4.90
CA PRO A 26 -16.21 -1.43 -4.03
C PRO A 26 -16.78 -2.51 -3.10
N SER A 27 -16.68 -3.80 -3.46
CA SER A 27 -17.12 -4.94 -2.64
C SER A 27 -16.36 -5.13 -1.33
N LEU A 28 -15.22 -4.44 -1.15
CA LEU A 28 -14.50 -4.38 0.13
C LEU A 28 -15.05 -3.32 1.09
N LEU A 29 -15.91 -2.41 0.62
CA LEU A 29 -16.61 -1.47 1.48
C LEU A 29 -17.71 -2.18 2.30
N PRO A 30 -18.10 -1.62 3.45
CA PRO A 30 -19.26 -2.10 4.19
C PRO A 30 -20.50 -2.06 3.29
N THR A 31 -21.17 -3.20 3.14
CA THR A 31 -22.45 -3.29 2.42
C THR A 31 -23.60 -3.02 3.38
N SER A 32 -24.65 -2.38 2.89
CA SER A 32 -25.89 -2.16 3.63
C SER A 32 -26.56 -3.51 3.94
N GLY A 33 -26.46 -4.00 5.17
CA GLY A 33 -27.30 -5.09 5.74
C GLY A 33 -27.32 -6.47 5.06
N GLY A 34 -26.58 -6.69 3.97
CA GLY A 34 -26.59 -7.93 3.20
C GLY A 34 -25.44 -8.88 3.55
N ALA A 35 -25.65 -10.17 3.34
CA ALA A 35 -24.56 -11.15 3.37
C ALA A 35 -23.51 -10.78 2.32
N PRO A 36 -22.19 -10.95 2.61
CA PRO A 36 -21.16 -10.66 1.63
C PRO A 36 -21.38 -11.49 0.37
N ALA A 37 -21.12 -10.89 -0.80
CA ALA A 37 -21.18 -11.62 -2.06
C ALA A 37 -20.31 -12.89 -1.96
N PRO A 38 -20.82 -14.06 -2.36
CA PRO A 38 -20.03 -15.29 -2.36
C PRO A 38 -18.78 -15.08 -3.22
N GLY A 39 -17.60 -15.32 -2.63
CA GLY A 39 -16.29 -15.11 -3.29
C GLY A 39 -15.46 -13.94 -2.76
N THR A 40 -16.04 -12.93 -2.09
CA THR A 40 -15.27 -11.80 -1.54
C THR A 40 -14.54 -12.16 -0.24
N GLY A 41 -14.93 -13.25 0.43
CA GLY A 41 -14.34 -13.69 1.70
C GLY A 41 -12.84 -13.93 1.60
N ALA A 42 -12.39 -14.69 0.60
CA ALA A 42 -10.97 -15.00 0.41
C ALA A 42 -10.13 -13.75 0.16
N LEU A 43 -10.64 -12.83 -0.69
CA LEU A 43 -9.97 -11.56 -0.95
C LEU A 43 -9.86 -10.71 0.32
N ARG A 44 -10.96 -10.60 1.08
CA ARG A 44 -10.97 -9.84 2.33
C ARG A 44 -9.99 -10.41 3.36
N SER A 45 -9.98 -11.73 3.54
CA SER A 45 -9.05 -12.42 4.44
C SER A 45 -7.60 -12.20 4.02
N ALA A 46 -7.29 -12.26 2.73
CA ALA A 46 -5.95 -11.97 2.23
C ALA A 46 -5.52 -10.52 2.54
N CYS A 47 -6.40 -9.53 2.33
CA CYS A 47 -6.08 -8.14 2.67
C CYS A 47 -5.88 -7.94 4.18
N GLU A 48 -6.70 -8.61 5.01
CA GLU A 48 -6.54 -8.60 6.47
C GLU A 48 -5.23 -9.25 6.91
N GLU A 49 -4.84 -10.37 6.30
CA GLU A 49 -3.57 -11.05 6.58
C GLU A 49 -2.35 -10.22 6.16
N ALA A 50 -2.39 -9.59 4.99
CA ALA A 50 -1.36 -8.66 4.53
C ALA A 50 -1.18 -7.52 5.55
N LEU A 51 -2.29 -6.89 5.95
CA LEU A 51 -2.27 -5.80 6.92
C LEU A 51 -1.78 -6.24 8.28
N HIS A 52 -2.27 -7.37 8.80
CA HIS A 52 -1.81 -7.90 10.08
C HIS A 52 -0.29 -8.10 10.07
N THR A 53 0.24 -8.69 9.01
CA THR A 53 1.68 -8.92 8.84
C THR A 53 2.46 -7.62 8.87
N VAL A 54 2.14 -6.65 8.02
CA VAL A 54 2.93 -5.41 7.95
C VAL A 54 2.78 -4.55 9.20
N LEU A 55 1.62 -4.59 9.87
CA LEU A 55 1.40 -3.86 11.12
C LEU A 55 2.19 -4.45 12.29
N THR A 56 2.61 -5.73 12.25
CA THR A 56 3.51 -6.30 13.27
C THR A 56 4.89 -5.65 13.30
N ALA A 57 5.27 -4.91 12.25
CA ALA A 57 6.49 -4.10 12.23
C ALA A 57 6.42 -2.87 13.14
N GLY A 58 5.26 -2.57 13.74
CA GLY A 58 5.07 -1.46 14.67
C GLY A 58 5.27 -0.07 14.04
N PRO A 59 4.59 0.28 12.93
CA PRO A 59 4.74 1.60 12.32
C PRO A 59 4.17 2.71 13.19
N ASP A 60 4.84 3.86 13.18
CA ASP A 60 4.30 5.12 13.73
C ASP A 60 3.19 5.68 12.83
N VAL A 61 3.34 5.47 11.51
CA VAL A 61 2.42 5.97 10.48
C VAL A 61 2.13 4.89 9.44
N VAL A 62 0.85 4.71 9.11
CA VAL A 62 0.41 4.00 7.90
C VAL A 62 0.18 5.02 6.79
N LEU A 63 1.04 5.00 5.78
CA LEU A 63 0.91 5.82 4.58
C LEU A 63 0.07 5.07 3.53
N VAL A 64 -1.17 5.52 3.37
CA VAL A 64 -2.11 4.99 2.36
C VAL A 64 -1.86 5.69 1.04
N VAL A 65 -1.51 4.93 0.02
CA VAL A 65 -1.30 5.44 -1.34
C VAL A 65 -2.41 4.89 -2.22
N GLY A 66 -3.07 5.75 -2.97
CA GLY A 66 -4.11 5.36 -3.91
C GLY A 66 -4.51 6.53 -4.78
N ASP A 67 -5.33 6.29 -5.79
CA ASP A 67 -5.73 7.34 -6.74
C ASP A 67 -6.31 8.56 -6.03
N GLY A 68 -5.93 9.74 -6.50
CA GLY A 68 -6.36 11.01 -5.97
C GLY A 68 -5.61 12.18 -6.62
N PRO A 69 -6.08 13.41 -6.42
CA PRO A 69 -5.38 14.60 -6.88
C PRO A 69 -4.00 14.74 -6.22
N ALA A 70 -2.97 15.01 -7.02
CA ALA A 70 -1.63 15.32 -6.53
C ALA A 70 -1.63 16.55 -5.60
N GLY A 71 -0.72 16.55 -4.62
CA GLY A 71 -0.58 17.57 -3.59
C GLY A 71 -1.64 17.51 -2.49
N VAL A 72 -2.57 16.55 -2.54
CA VAL A 72 -3.62 16.39 -1.52
C VAL A 72 -3.25 15.32 -0.52
N ARG A 73 -3.19 15.72 0.75
CA ARG A 73 -3.05 14.83 1.91
C ARG A 73 -4.40 14.57 2.57
N TYR A 74 -4.69 13.31 2.88
CA TYR A 74 -5.87 12.89 3.61
C TYR A 74 -5.50 12.46 5.04
N GLY A 75 -6.33 12.82 6.02
CA GLY A 75 -6.09 12.60 7.44
C GLY A 75 -7.39 12.46 8.25
N ALA A 76 -7.25 12.51 9.58
CA ALA A 76 -8.36 12.25 10.51
C ALA A 76 -9.57 13.15 10.27
N GLY A 77 -10.73 12.54 10.04
CA GLY A 77 -12.00 13.21 9.75
C GLY A 77 -12.30 13.55 8.29
N ASP A 78 -11.35 13.34 7.37
CA ASP A 78 -11.68 13.23 5.94
C ASP A 78 -12.59 12.02 5.73
N SER A 79 -13.45 12.05 4.72
CA SER A 79 -14.46 10.98 4.58
C SER A 79 -14.95 10.78 3.15
N ALA A 80 -15.42 9.57 2.86
CA ALA A 80 -16.21 9.29 1.66
C ALA A 80 -17.67 9.04 2.02
N ASP A 81 -18.55 9.44 1.10
CA ASP A 81 -19.93 8.96 1.05
C ASP A 81 -19.93 7.58 0.37
N LEU A 82 -20.62 6.60 0.95
CA LEU A 82 -20.68 5.24 0.40
C LEU A 82 -21.76 5.07 -0.67
N ALA A 83 -22.70 6.02 -0.80
CA ALA A 83 -23.81 5.95 -1.74
C ALA A 83 -23.40 5.74 -3.22
N PRO A 84 -22.32 6.37 -3.74
CA PRO A 84 -21.86 6.14 -5.11
C PRO A 84 -21.44 4.70 -5.41
N TRP A 85 -21.17 3.91 -4.37
CA TRP A 85 -20.72 2.52 -4.46
C TRP A 85 -21.77 1.53 -3.95
N GLY A 86 -23.02 1.98 -3.77
CA GLY A 86 -24.14 1.15 -3.31
C GLY A 86 -24.14 0.85 -1.81
N GLY A 87 -23.33 1.54 -1.02
CA GLY A 87 -23.35 1.46 0.45
C GLY A 87 -24.16 2.59 1.09
N GLU A 88 -24.30 2.55 2.41
CA GLU A 88 -24.99 3.57 3.20
C GLU A 88 -24.07 4.27 4.19
N GLY A 89 -24.25 5.58 4.34
CA GLY A 89 -23.53 6.39 5.31
C GLY A 89 -22.16 6.86 4.82
N ARG A 90 -21.30 7.21 5.76
CA ARG A 90 -19.97 7.77 5.49
C ARG A 90 -18.91 6.97 6.21
N VAL A 91 -17.77 6.79 5.54
CA VAL A 91 -16.55 6.25 6.15
C VAL A 91 -15.58 7.39 6.40
N ALA A 92 -15.12 7.53 7.64
CA ALA A 92 -14.04 8.46 7.97
C ALA A 92 -12.69 7.79 7.70
N PHE A 93 -11.70 8.55 7.23
CA PHE A 93 -10.35 8.04 7.00
C PHE A 93 -9.70 7.55 8.30
N ALA A 94 -9.91 8.33 9.36
CA ALA A 94 -9.61 7.97 10.74
C ALA A 94 -10.53 8.76 11.68
N GLY A 95 -10.88 8.16 12.82
CA GLY A 95 -11.69 8.81 13.85
C GLY A 95 -13.12 9.09 13.39
N ARG A 96 -13.61 10.32 13.62
CA ARG A 96 -14.97 10.74 13.26
C ARG A 96 -14.95 11.70 12.09
N VAL A 97 -16.00 11.63 11.25
CA VAL A 97 -16.22 12.59 10.16
C VAL A 97 -16.24 14.01 10.72
N ARG A 98 -15.43 14.91 10.14
CA ARG A 98 -15.41 16.33 10.52
C ARG A 98 -16.11 17.20 9.46
N PRO A 99 -16.87 18.24 9.85
CA PRO A 99 -17.34 19.25 8.90
C PRO A 99 -16.15 19.87 8.16
N GLY A 100 -16.26 20.02 6.84
CA GLY A 100 -15.16 20.52 6.00
C GLY A 100 -14.01 19.53 5.77
N GLY A 101 -14.18 18.26 6.15
CA GLY A 101 -13.27 17.19 5.74
C GLY A 101 -13.21 17.03 4.22
N ARG A 102 -12.05 16.63 3.71
CA ARG A 102 -11.84 16.37 2.29
C ARG A 102 -12.61 15.11 1.87
N PRO A 103 -13.21 15.09 0.66
CA PRO A 103 -13.82 13.88 0.12
C PRO A 103 -12.72 12.85 -0.20
N LEU A 104 -12.86 11.63 0.31
CA LEU A 104 -11.92 10.54 0.04
C LEU A 104 -12.22 9.88 -1.31
N PRO A 105 -11.19 9.60 -2.12
CA PRO A 105 -11.27 8.64 -3.21
C PRO A 105 -11.60 7.23 -2.71
N LEU A 106 -12.09 6.37 -3.61
CA LEU A 106 -12.46 4.98 -3.30
C LEU A 106 -11.32 4.20 -2.63
N GLY A 107 -10.09 4.32 -3.15
CA GLY A 107 -8.92 3.64 -2.60
C GLY A 107 -8.69 3.95 -1.12
N HIS A 108 -8.70 5.23 -0.75
CA HIS A 108 -8.54 5.66 0.65
C HIS A 108 -9.73 5.29 1.52
N ALA A 109 -10.95 5.26 0.98
CA ALA A 109 -12.14 4.81 1.69
C ALA A 109 -12.08 3.31 2.02
N VAL A 110 -11.68 2.46 1.06
CA VAL A 110 -11.48 1.02 1.28
C VAL A 110 -10.34 0.77 2.27
N ALA A 111 -9.23 1.49 2.14
CA ALA A 111 -8.10 1.43 3.08
C ALA A 111 -8.53 1.76 4.51
N ALA A 112 -9.35 2.79 4.70
CA ALA A 112 -9.86 3.14 6.03
C ALA A 112 -10.63 1.98 6.66
N GLY A 113 -11.57 1.38 5.93
CA GLY A 113 -12.33 0.23 6.42
C GLY A 113 -11.48 -1.02 6.66
N LEU A 114 -10.43 -1.25 5.87
CA LEU A 114 -9.46 -2.32 6.09
C LEU A 114 -8.64 -2.09 7.37
N LEU A 115 -8.14 -0.87 7.58
CA LEU A 115 -7.35 -0.50 8.76
C LEU A 115 -8.19 -0.52 10.04
N ASP A 116 -9.46 -0.11 9.97
CA ASP A 116 -10.39 -0.20 11.09
C ASP A 116 -10.64 -1.65 11.50
N ARG A 117 -10.83 -2.56 10.54
CA ARG A 117 -10.98 -4.00 10.80
C ARG A 117 -9.71 -4.64 11.36
N ALA A 118 -8.54 -4.18 10.91
CA ALA A 118 -7.26 -4.59 11.46
C ALA A 118 -6.99 -4.02 12.86
N GLY A 119 -7.89 -3.17 13.40
CA GLY A 119 -7.75 -2.56 14.72
C GLY A 119 -6.65 -1.49 14.79
N HIS A 120 -6.18 -0.97 13.66
CA HIS A 120 -5.10 0.00 13.63
C HIS A 120 -5.59 1.37 14.16
N ALA A 121 -5.12 1.77 15.34
CA ALA A 121 -5.47 3.05 15.97
C ALA A 121 -4.41 4.16 15.77
N GLY A 122 -3.32 3.85 15.07
CA GLY A 122 -2.21 4.79 14.84
C GLY A 122 -2.50 5.87 13.79
N THR A 123 -1.47 6.67 13.50
CA THR A 123 -1.58 7.77 12.53
C THR A 123 -1.70 7.22 11.11
N ARG A 124 -2.68 7.74 10.36
CA ARG A 124 -2.87 7.42 8.95
C ARG A 124 -2.68 8.68 8.11
N LEU A 125 -1.94 8.57 7.02
CA LEU A 125 -1.78 9.63 6.04
C LEU A 125 -2.15 9.09 4.66
N GLY A 126 -3.09 9.71 3.97
CA GLY A 126 -3.46 9.35 2.60
C GLY A 126 -2.81 10.28 1.59
N VAL A 127 -2.24 9.75 0.51
CA VAL A 127 -1.64 10.53 -0.59
C VAL A 127 -1.91 9.90 -1.95
N ALA A 128 -1.72 10.68 -3.00
CA ALA A 128 -1.67 10.19 -4.37
C ALA A 128 -0.32 9.49 -4.67
N PRO A 129 -0.22 8.64 -5.70
CA PRO A 129 1.02 7.94 -6.06
C PRO A 129 2.21 8.87 -6.31
N ASP A 130 1.97 10.01 -6.96
CA ASP A 130 3.01 10.99 -7.29
C ASP A 130 3.60 11.68 -6.06
N ASP A 131 2.85 11.73 -4.95
CA ASP A 131 3.28 12.35 -3.70
C ASP A 131 3.98 11.37 -2.75
N LEU A 132 4.06 10.08 -3.10
CA LEU A 132 4.55 9.01 -2.22
C LEU A 132 5.98 9.28 -1.72
N ALA A 133 6.90 9.60 -2.63
CA ALA A 133 8.31 9.81 -2.27
C ALA A 133 8.47 11.01 -1.31
N THR A 134 7.80 12.12 -1.61
CA THR A 134 7.81 13.32 -0.75
C THR A 134 7.14 13.06 0.60
N ALA A 135 6.04 12.31 0.63
CA ALA A 135 5.38 11.95 1.88
C ALA A 135 6.29 11.09 2.76
N LEU A 136 7.00 10.11 2.19
CA LEU A 136 7.95 9.28 2.93
C LEU A 136 9.12 10.07 3.50
N SER A 137 9.66 11.05 2.77
CA SER A 137 10.76 11.89 3.27
C SER A 137 10.35 12.82 4.41
N ASP A 138 9.08 13.20 4.47
CA ASP A 138 8.55 14.11 5.49
C ASP A 138 8.21 13.40 6.81
N LEU A 139 8.06 12.08 6.79
CA LEU A 139 7.58 11.31 7.94
C LEU A 139 8.74 10.88 8.86
N PRO A 140 8.68 11.20 10.16
CA PRO A 140 9.63 10.68 11.13
C PRO A 140 9.25 9.25 11.54
N GLY A 141 10.25 8.37 11.66
CA GLY A 141 10.06 7.04 12.24
C GLY A 141 9.63 5.95 11.24
N PRO A 142 9.36 4.73 11.72
CA PRO A 142 8.95 3.60 10.89
C PRO A 142 7.58 3.84 10.26
N VAL A 143 7.51 3.70 8.94
CA VAL A 143 6.32 3.86 8.10
C VAL A 143 6.01 2.54 7.43
N VAL A 144 4.74 2.18 7.42
CA VAL A 144 4.20 1.13 6.55
C VAL A 144 3.42 1.78 5.42
N VAL A 145 3.64 1.33 4.19
CA VAL A 145 2.81 1.74 3.05
C VAL A 145 1.66 0.76 2.87
N LEU A 146 0.46 1.27 2.70
CA LEU A 146 -0.70 0.54 2.20
C LEU A 146 -1.01 1.03 0.78
N ALA A 147 -0.65 0.24 -0.22
CA ALA A 147 -0.76 0.58 -1.63
C ALA A 147 -2.09 0.06 -2.20
N MET A 148 -3.03 0.98 -2.44
CA MET A 148 -4.37 0.73 -2.96
C MET A 148 -4.41 0.89 -4.48
N GLY A 149 -4.59 -0.22 -5.21
CA GLY A 149 -4.63 -0.19 -6.68
C GLY A 149 -5.21 -1.46 -7.29
N ASP A 150 -5.67 -1.38 -8.53
CA ASP A 150 -6.21 -2.50 -9.29
C ASP A 150 -5.10 -3.26 -10.03
N GLY A 151 -4.45 -4.20 -9.35
CA GLY A 151 -3.54 -5.11 -10.02
C GLY A 151 -4.25 -6.06 -10.98
N SER A 152 -4.07 -5.89 -12.28
CA SER A 152 -3.93 -7.06 -13.19
C SER A 152 -3.38 -6.64 -14.55
N PRO A 153 -2.09 -6.91 -14.80
CA PRO A 153 -1.70 -8.02 -15.69
C PRO A 153 -0.83 -9.11 -15.01
N ALA A 154 -0.63 -10.26 -15.67
CA ALA A 154 0.23 -11.36 -15.19
C ALA A 154 1.67 -10.92 -14.84
N ALA A 155 2.19 -9.87 -15.50
CA ALA A 155 3.50 -9.30 -15.19
C ALA A 155 3.58 -8.69 -13.79
N VAL A 156 2.52 -8.01 -13.34
CA VAL A 156 2.45 -7.41 -11.99
C VAL A 156 2.41 -8.51 -10.93
N ALA A 157 1.64 -9.58 -11.16
CA ALA A 157 1.61 -10.73 -10.28
C ALA A 157 2.98 -11.40 -10.15
N ARG A 158 3.72 -11.56 -11.27
CA ARG A 158 5.10 -12.06 -11.23
C ARG A 158 6.03 -11.15 -10.44
N ALA A 159 5.98 -9.83 -10.65
CA ALA A 159 6.81 -8.88 -9.93
C ALA A 159 6.52 -8.92 -8.41
N LEU A 160 5.24 -8.94 -8.03
CA LEU A 160 4.81 -9.07 -6.63
C LEU A 160 5.28 -10.37 -5.99
N ALA A 161 5.14 -11.50 -6.68
CA ALA A 161 5.56 -12.82 -6.19
C ALA A 161 7.08 -12.94 -6.08
N ALA A 162 7.83 -12.37 -7.02
CA ALA A 162 9.29 -12.38 -7.03
C ALA A 162 9.90 -11.40 -6.02
N GLY A 163 9.11 -10.43 -5.51
CA GLY A 163 9.66 -9.33 -4.73
C GLY A 163 10.63 -8.49 -5.56
N ASP A 164 10.21 -8.12 -6.78
CA ASP A 164 11.04 -7.37 -7.73
C ASP A 164 10.51 -5.93 -7.87
N PRO A 165 11.05 -4.95 -7.10
CA PRO A 165 10.68 -3.56 -7.20
C PRO A 165 10.89 -2.94 -8.58
N ALA A 166 11.96 -3.34 -9.28
CA ALA A 166 12.30 -2.78 -10.58
C ALA A 166 11.31 -3.24 -11.66
N ALA A 167 10.92 -4.51 -11.64
CA ALA A 167 9.85 -5.02 -12.50
C ALA A 167 8.49 -4.40 -12.15
N LEU A 168 8.21 -4.15 -10.87
CA LEU A 168 6.97 -3.50 -10.44
C LEU A 168 6.92 -2.02 -10.87
N ALA A 169 8.07 -1.33 -10.88
CA ALA A 169 8.21 0.06 -11.32
C ALA A 169 8.09 0.24 -12.84
N ALA A 170 8.28 -0.84 -13.60
CA ALA A 170 8.25 -0.80 -15.05
C ALA A 170 6.83 -0.45 -15.53
N PRO A 171 6.69 0.43 -16.54
CA PRO A 171 5.39 0.71 -17.11
C PRO A 171 4.81 -0.59 -17.69
N ALA A 172 3.61 -0.96 -17.24
CA ALA A 172 2.91 -2.09 -17.83
C ALA A 172 2.69 -1.83 -19.32
N ALA A 173 2.96 -2.83 -20.16
CA ALA A 173 2.60 -2.75 -21.58
C ALA A 173 1.08 -2.54 -21.67
N ARG A 174 0.66 -1.33 -22.07
CA ARG A 174 -0.76 -1.04 -22.25
C ARG A 174 -1.26 -1.90 -23.41
N GLU A 175 -2.22 -2.78 -23.15
CA GLU A 175 -2.93 -3.40 -24.27
C GLU A 175 -3.70 -2.32 -25.02
N ALA A 176 -3.53 -2.33 -26.35
CA ALA A 176 -4.23 -1.40 -27.22
C ALA A 176 -5.74 -1.55 -27.01
N GLY A 177 -6.42 -0.45 -26.62
CA GLY A 177 -7.86 -0.39 -26.45
C GLY A 177 -8.38 -0.45 -25.00
N ARG A 178 -7.54 -0.75 -24.00
CA ARG A 178 -7.93 -0.55 -22.59
C ARG A 178 -7.78 0.92 -22.21
N GLY A 179 -8.79 1.47 -21.53
CA GLY A 179 -8.76 2.80 -20.89
C GLY A 179 -7.63 2.89 -19.85
N PRO A 180 -7.40 4.05 -19.20
CA PRO A 180 -6.47 4.09 -18.07
C PRO A 180 -6.94 3.10 -16.99
N ALA A 181 -6.09 2.13 -16.62
CA ALA A 181 -6.32 1.32 -15.42
C ALA A 181 -6.24 2.27 -14.22
N THR A 182 -7.22 2.20 -13.33
CA THR A 182 -7.39 3.17 -12.23
C THR A 182 -6.70 2.59 -11.00
N GLY A 183 -5.41 2.87 -10.83
CA GLY A 183 -4.63 2.38 -9.68
C GLY A 183 -3.33 1.62 -10.02
N ALA A 184 -3.08 1.29 -11.29
CA ALA A 184 -1.80 0.71 -11.74
C ALA A 184 -0.59 1.62 -11.47
N ASP A 185 -0.81 2.94 -11.42
CA ASP A 185 0.23 3.93 -11.10
C ASP A 185 0.65 3.87 -9.63
N THR A 186 -0.26 3.42 -8.73
CA THR A 186 0.04 3.27 -7.30
C THR A 186 1.13 2.24 -7.06
N TRP A 187 0.98 1.03 -7.62
CA TRP A 187 1.95 -0.04 -7.37
C TRP A 187 3.28 0.21 -8.07
N GLN A 188 3.26 0.86 -9.25
CA GLN A 188 4.48 1.34 -9.91
C GLN A 188 5.21 2.40 -9.08
N ALA A 189 4.49 3.35 -8.46
CA ALA A 189 5.09 4.35 -7.58
C ALA A 189 5.78 3.70 -6.38
N VAL A 190 5.18 2.65 -5.80
CA VAL A 190 5.81 1.86 -4.75
C VAL A 190 7.07 1.16 -5.27
N GLY A 191 6.99 0.51 -6.44
CA GLY A 191 8.16 -0.10 -7.09
C GLY A 191 9.32 0.88 -7.20
N ARG A 192 9.06 2.10 -7.70
CA ARG A 192 10.07 3.16 -7.86
C ARG A 192 10.75 3.56 -6.54
N VAL A 193 9.98 3.61 -5.45
CA VAL A 193 10.49 3.96 -4.10
C VAL A 193 11.30 2.80 -3.48
N LEU A 194 11.00 1.58 -3.89
CA LEU A 194 11.65 0.36 -3.41
C LEU A 194 12.79 -0.12 -4.31
N THR A 195 13.02 0.52 -5.46
CA THR A 195 14.15 0.21 -6.34
C THR A 195 15.46 0.15 -5.55
N ASP A 196 16.26 -0.87 -5.83
CA ASP A 196 17.54 -1.16 -5.16
C ASP A 196 17.44 -1.48 -3.66
N ARG A 197 16.23 -1.76 -3.14
CA ARG A 197 16.05 -2.21 -1.75
C ARG A 197 15.72 -3.70 -1.69
N PRO A 198 16.38 -4.46 -0.81
CA PRO A 198 16.02 -5.85 -0.58
C PRO A 198 14.64 -5.92 0.06
N VAL A 199 13.80 -6.83 -0.44
CA VAL A 199 12.47 -7.12 0.10
C VAL A 199 12.28 -8.62 0.28
N THR A 200 11.56 -8.99 1.32
CA THR A 200 10.99 -10.34 1.45
C THR A 200 9.53 -10.26 1.06
N ALA A 201 9.14 -10.97 0.01
CA ALA A 201 7.82 -10.85 -0.61
C ALA A 201 6.95 -12.08 -0.39
N ARG A 202 5.64 -11.85 -0.25
CA ARG A 202 4.60 -12.88 -0.28
C ARG A 202 3.42 -12.42 -1.13
N LEU A 203 2.97 -13.29 -2.03
CA LEU A 203 1.69 -13.13 -2.74
C LEU A 203 0.64 -13.97 -2.02
N LEU A 204 -0.36 -13.32 -1.43
CA LEU A 204 -1.40 -13.95 -0.62
C LEU A 204 -2.67 -14.27 -1.42
N HIS A 205 -2.94 -13.50 -2.47
CA HIS A 205 -4.09 -13.71 -3.34
C HIS A 205 -3.75 -13.35 -4.78
N GLY A 206 -4.33 -14.14 -5.70
CA GLY A 206 -4.01 -14.08 -7.13
C GLY A 206 -2.92 -15.05 -7.55
N SER A 207 -2.72 -15.19 -8.86
CA SER A 207 -1.69 -16.04 -9.44
C SER A 207 -0.92 -15.29 -10.52
N ALA A 208 0.37 -15.60 -10.65
CA ALA A 208 1.21 -15.16 -11.75
C ALA A 208 0.80 -15.74 -13.12
N ASP A 209 0.06 -16.85 -13.09
CA ASP A 209 -0.30 -17.63 -14.27
C ASP A 209 -1.70 -17.33 -14.80
N VAL A 210 -2.52 -16.57 -14.04
CA VAL A 210 -3.91 -16.25 -14.38
C VAL A 210 -4.08 -14.73 -14.39
N GLU A 211 -4.50 -14.17 -15.53
CA GLU A 211 -4.68 -12.73 -15.72
C GLU A 211 -5.96 -12.18 -15.08
N ASP A 212 -6.89 -13.03 -14.68
CA ASP A 212 -8.15 -12.58 -14.08
C ASP A 212 -8.06 -12.57 -12.56
N GLY A 213 -8.21 -11.38 -11.97
CA GLY A 213 -8.52 -11.26 -10.56
C GLY A 213 -7.84 -10.09 -9.85
N HIS A 214 -8.09 -10.05 -8.56
CA HIS A 214 -7.45 -9.13 -7.64
C HIS A 214 -6.15 -9.74 -7.11
N LEU A 215 -5.11 -8.92 -6.94
CA LEU A 215 -3.85 -9.36 -6.32
C LEU A 215 -3.75 -8.78 -4.91
N VAL A 216 -3.24 -9.59 -3.97
CA VAL A 216 -2.90 -9.15 -2.61
C VAL A 216 -1.52 -9.66 -2.27
N ALA A 217 -0.65 -8.77 -1.81
CA ALA A 217 0.73 -9.12 -1.42
C ALA A 217 1.19 -8.30 -0.21
N ASP A 218 2.21 -8.81 0.48
CA ASP A 218 2.97 -8.06 1.47
C ASP A 218 4.46 -8.22 1.24
N TRP A 219 5.18 -7.10 1.37
CA TRP A 219 6.62 -7.03 1.25
C TRP A 219 7.20 -6.44 2.55
N LEU A 220 8.15 -7.15 3.15
CA LEU A 220 8.94 -6.65 4.28
C LEU A 220 10.26 -6.08 3.76
N VAL A 221 10.55 -4.84 4.14
CA VAL A 221 11.79 -4.17 3.78
C VAL A 221 12.78 -4.45 4.89
N ALA A 222 13.49 -5.56 4.79
CA ALA A 222 14.55 -5.86 5.74
C ALA A 222 15.76 -4.97 5.44
N PRO A 223 16.35 -4.27 6.43
CA PRO A 223 17.78 -4.08 6.40
C PRO A 223 18.38 -5.47 6.64
N VAL A 224 19.08 -6.05 5.67
CA VAL A 224 20.07 -7.07 6.01
C VAL A 224 21.10 -6.32 6.85
N PRO A 225 21.27 -6.61 8.15
CA PRO A 225 22.32 -5.96 8.91
C PRO A 225 23.64 -6.38 8.26
N ASP A 226 24.39 -5.41 7.75
CA ASP A 226 25.77 -5.63 7.40
C ASP A 226 26.49 -6.23 8.61
N ARG A 227 27.32 -7.26 8.35
CA ARG A 227 28.23 -7.99 9.26
C ARG A 227 27.79 -9.38 9.77
N ILE A 228 27.24 -10.24 8.90
CA ILE A 228 27.47 -11.69 9.04
C ILE A 228 28.38 -12.16 7.90
N PRO A 229 29.62 -12.62 8.17
CA PRO A 229 30.46 -13.23 7.16
C PRO A 229 29.73 -14.45 6.56
N GLY A 230 29.49 -14.44 5.25
CA GLY A 230 29.00 -15.61 4.51
C GLY A 230 27.67 -15.46 3.74
N TRP A 231 27.01 -14.29 3.77
CA TRP A 231 25.79 -14.06 3.01
C TRP A 231 26.08 -13.15 1.82
N VAL A 232 25.84 -13.66 0.61
CA VAL A 232 25.91 -12.88 -0.63
C VAL A 232 24.49 -12.42 -0.94
N THR A 233 24.29 -11.10 -1.01
CA THR A 233 23.10 -10.48 -1.57
C THR A 233 23.02 -10.86 -3.05
N ARG A 234 21.90 -11.46 -3.48
CA ARG A 234 21.57 -11.59 -4.90
C ARG A 234 20.56 -10.53 -5.28
#